data_AF-A0AAV0NKQ0-F1
#
_entry.id   AF-A0AAV0NKQ0-F1
#
_cell.length_a   1.000
_cell.length_b   1.000
_cell.length_c   1.000
_cell.angle_alpha   90.00
_cell.angle_beta   90.00
_cell.angle_gamma   90.00
#
_symmetry.space_group_name_H-M   'P 1'
#
loop_
_entity.id
_entity.type
_entity.pdbx_description
1 polymer ?
#
loop_
_entity_poly.entity_id
_entity_poly.type
_entity_poly.pdbx_seq_one_letter_code
_entity_poly.pdbx_strand_id
1 'polypeptide(L)'
;MVNAWAIGRDSWYWDDPETFYPERFMNCSMDYKRKNFEFIPFGSGRRMWAGISFGLATVKLGLANLLYHFDWKLPSPDCVEARRSRYVGTVWTCCTQELPVMLDSRSIQDCVVLTSFVSAPSSVFGF
;
A
#
# COMPACT_ATOMS: atom_id res chain seq x y z
N MET A 1 -18.83 -9.26 12.28
CA MET A 1 -17.46 -8.95 11.80
C MET A 1 -17.52 -8.94 10.27
N VAL A 2 -16.97 -7.92 9.61
CA VAL A 2 -17.01 -7.80 8.13
C VAL A 2 -15.64 -8.21 7.58
N ASN A 3 -15.60 -9.15 6.63
CA ASN A 3 -14.36 -9.61 6.02
C ASN A 3 -14.05 -8.79 4.75
N ALA A 4 -13.40 -7.63 4.92
CA ALA A 4 -13.04 -6.75 3.81
C ALA A 4 -12.07 -7.41 2.80
N TRP A 5 -11.23 -8.35 3.26
CA TRP A 5 -10.27 -9.05 2.40
C TRP A 5 -10.97 -9.99 1.41
N ALA A 6 -11.97 -10.74 1.88
CA ALA A 6 -12.78 -11.61 1.02
C ALA A 6 -13.64 -10.80 0.04
N ILE A 7 -14.25 -9.69 0.50
CA ILE A 7 -15.08 -8.83 -0.35
C ILE A 7 -14.27 -8.24 -1.51
N GLY A 8 -13.03 -7.81 -1.27
CA GLY A 8 -12.16 -7.26 -2.31
C GLY A 8 -11.61 -8.31 -3.31
N ARG A 9 -11.85 -9.61 -3.08
CA ARG A 9 -11.43 -10.71 -3.95
C ARG A 9 -12.59 -11.55 -4.51
N ASP A 10 -13.81 -11.12 -4.25
CA ASP A 10 -14.99 -11.86 -4.68
C ASP A 10 -15.21 -11.69 -6.19
N SER A 11 -15.12 -12.79 -6.93
CA SER A 11 -15.33 -12.83 -8.39
C SER A 11 -16.75 -12.45 -8.81
N TRP A 12 -17.72 -12.45 -7.88
CA TRP A 12 -19.08 -11.98 -8.17
C TRP A 12 -19.14 -10.46 -8.40
N TYR A 13 -18.23 -9.71 -7.76
CA TYR A 13 -18.21 -8.25 -7.79
C TYR A 13 -17.01 -7.68 -8.56
N TRP A 14 -15.94 -8.46 -8.68
CA TRP A 14 -14.68 -8.02 -9.29
C TRP A 14 -14.28 -8.97 -10.42
N ASP A 15 -14.26 -8.47 -11.66
CA ASP A 15 -13.55 -9.13 -12.76
C ASP A 15 -12.05 -9.20 -12.44
N ASP A 16 -11.47 -10.40 -12.63
CA ASP A 16 -10.07 -10.75 -12.34
C ASP A 16 -9.56 -10.25 -10.97
N PRO A 17 -10.15 -10.71 -9.85
CA PRO A 17 -9.92 -10.15 -8.52
C PRO A 17 -8.49 -10.32 -7.99
N GLU A 18 -7.74 -11.28 -8.51
CA GLU A 18 -6.35 -11.54 -8.12
C GLU A 18 -5.34 -10.73 -8.94
N THR A 19 -5.79 -10.01 -9.97
CA THR A 19 -4.93 -9.22 -10.86
C THR A 19 -4.88 -7.76 -10.42
N PHE A 20 -3.68 -7.18 -10.40
CA PHE A 20 -3.54 -5.74 -10.19
C PHE A 20 -3.99 -4.97 -11.45
N TYR A 21 -5.24 -4.49 -11.44
CA TYR A 21 -5.86 -3.80 -12.57
C TYR A 21 -6.41 -2.41 -12.15
N PRO A 22 -5.55 -1.37 -12.08
CA PRO A 22 -5.94 -0.04 -11.60
C PRO A 22 -6.95 0.67 -12.52
N GLU A 23 -6.95 0.38 -13.82
CA GLU A 23 -7.84 1.00 -14.81
C GLU A 23 -9.31 0.68 -14.56
N ARG A 24 -9.62 -0.39 -13.80
CA ARG A 24 -10.99 -0.76 -13.43
C ARG A 24 -11.76 0.35 -12.71
N PHE A 25 -11.04 1.30 -12.12
CA PHE A 25 -11.62 2.42 -11.38
C PHE A 25 -11.72 3.71 -12.21
N MET A 26 -11.15 3.78 -13.42
CA MET A 26 -11.10 5.03 -14.20
C MET A 26 -12.47 5.45 -14.76
N ASN A 27 -13.28 4.49 -15.21
CA ASN A 27 -14.60 4.73 -15.80
C ASN A 27 -15.76 4.20 -14.94
N CYS A 28 -15.48 3.85 -13.69
CA CYS A 28 -16.49 3.30 -12.79
C CYS A 28 -17.10 4.39 -11.91
N SER A 29 -18.40 4.31 -11.66
CA SER A 29 -19.10 5.18 -10.70
C SER A 29 -18.86 4.78 -9.23
N MET A 30 -18.00 3.79 -9.00
CA MET A 30 -17.62 3.32 -7.66
C MET A 30 -16.83 4.39 -6.89
N ASP A 31 -17.37 4.78 -5.74
CA ASP A 31 -16.76 5.76 -4.84
C ASP A 31 -16.67 5.17 -3.44
N TYR A 32 -15.47 5.21 -2.85
CA TYR A 32 -15.21 4.75 -1.48
C TYR A 32 -15.95 5.58 -0.41
N LYS A 33 -16.51 6.75 -0.77
CA LYS A 33 -17.37 7.57 0.10
C LYS A 33 -18.85 7.21 0.02
N ARG A 34 -19.28 6.49 -1.03
CA ARG A 34 -20.70 6.16 -1.27
C ARG A 34 -21.09 4.85 -0.61
N LYS A 35 -22.34 4.43 -0.84
CA LYS A 35 -22.95 3.21 -0.30
C LYS A 35 -22.55 1.93 -1.08
N ASN A 36 -21.37 1.91 -1.70
CA ASN A 36 -20.91 0.76 -2.47
C ASN A 36 -20.15 -0.15 -1.50
N PHE A 37 -20.81 -1.22 -1.05
CA PHE A 37 -20.27 -2.11 -0.03
C PHE A 37 -19.26 -3.11 -0.59
N GLU A 38 -19.17 -3.23 -1.92
CA GLU A 38 -18.14 -4.00 -2.60
C GLU A 38 -16.75 -3.39 -2.38
N PHE A 39 -16.67 -2.07 -2.15
CA PHE A 39 -15.41 -1.34 -2.03
C PHE A 39 -15.37 -0.46 -0.78
N ILE A 40 -14.81 -1.01 0.31
CA ILE A 40 -14.77 -0.36 1.64
C ILE A 40 -13.35 -0.21 2.21
N PRO A 41 -12.38 0.36 1.47
CA PRO A 41 -10.98 0.46 1.91
C PRO A 41 -10.78 1.29 3.19
N PHE A 42 -11.71 2.20 3.48
CA PHE A 42 -11.67 3.09 4.66
C PHE A 42 -12.86 2.88 5.61
N GLY A 43 -13.54 1.73 5.49
CA GLY A 43 -14.83 1.47 6.12
C GLY A 43 -15.97 2.22 5.43
N SER A 44 -17.17 2.18 6.02
CA SER A 44 -18.37 2.83 5.49
C SER A 44 -19.29 3.36 6.59
N GLY A 45 -20.20 4.27 6.24
CA GLY A 45 -21.18 4.87 7.16
C GLY A 45 -20.57 5.82 8.20
N ARG A 46 -21.25 5.96 9.35
CA ARG A 46 -20.88 6.93 10.41
C ARG A 46 -19.54 6.65 11.10
N ARG A 47 -18.97 5.46 10.88
CA ARG A 47 -17.69 5.02 11.45
C ARG A 47 -16.59 4.89 10.39
N MET A 48 -16.81 5.46 9.20
CA MET A 48 -15.79 5.60 8.18
C MET A 48 -14.60 6.38 8.73
N TRP A 49 -13.39 6.04 8.27
CA TRP A 49 -12.17 6.71 8.72
C TRP A 49 -12.22 8.21 8.44
N ALA A 50 -12.02 9.04 9.46
CA ALA A 50 -12.07 10.50 9.29
C ALA A 50 -10.86 11.06 8.51
N GLY A 51 -9.76 10.31 8.43
CA GLY A 51 -8.49 10.73 7.83
C GLY A 51 -8.36 10.50 6.32
N ILE A 52 -9.44 10.17 5.60
CA ILE A 52 -9.34 9.74 4.19
C ILE A 52 -8.66 10.77 3.29
N SER A 53 -9.03 12.05 3.41
CA SER A 53 -8.42 13.12 2.60
C SER A 53 -6.92 13.22 2.84
N PHE A 54 -6.49 13.13 4.10
CA PHE A 54 -5.09 13.15 4.48
C PHE A 54 -4.35 11.92 3.94
N GLY A 55 -4.85 10.71 4.21
CA GLY A 55 -4.23 9.48 3.74
C GLY A 55 -4.07 9.42 2.22
N LEU A 56 -5.09 9.85 1.47
CA LEU A 56 -5.02 9.90 0.01
C LEU A 56 -4.01 10.94 -0.49
N ALA A 57 -3.95 12.12 0.13
CA ALA A 57 -2.97 13.14 -0.24
C ALA A 57 -1.53 12.64 0.00
N THR A 58 -1.28 12.04 1.16
CA THR A 58 0.03 11.47 1.51
C THR A 58 0.44 10.35 0.56
N VAL A 59 -0.45 9.40 0.28
CA VAL A 59 -0.15 8.29 -0.65
C VAL A 59 0.09 8.79 -2.07
N LYS A 60 -0.75 9.70 -2.57
CA LYS A 60 -0.59 10.27 -3.92
C LYS A 60 0.73 11.01 -4.07
N LEU A 61 1.05 11.88 -3.11
CA LEU A 61 2.29 12.66 -3.14
C LEU A 61 3.52 11.75 -3.00
N GLY A 62 3.49 10.81 -2.05
CA GLY A 62 4.56 9.85 -1.86
C GLY A 62 4.80 9.02 -3.12
N LEU A 63 3.74 8.49 -3.72
CA LEU A 63 3.83 7.70 -4.96
C LEU A 63 4.31 8.54 -6.14
N ALA A 64 3.82 9.77 -6.29
CA ALA A 64 4.26 10.66 -7.37
C ALA A 64 5.76 10.96 -7.29
N ASN A 65 6.27 11.31 -6.10
CA ASN A 65 7.70 11.54 -5.89
C ASN A 65 8.53 10.29 -6.18
N LEU A 66 8.05 9.15 -5.71
CA LEU A 66 8.70 7.86 -5.92
C LEU A 66 8.79 7.45 -7.39
N LEU A 67 7.72 7.65 -8.16
CA LEU A 67 7.69 7.36 -9.59
C LEU A 67 8.49 8.38 -10.41
N TYR A 68 8.55 9.63 -9.94
CA TYR A 68 9.28 10.69 -10.62
C TYR A 68 10.81 10.53 -10.50
N HIS A 69 11.29 10.17 -9.31
CA HIS A 69 12.74 10.10 -9.04
C HIS A 69 13.38 8.74 -9.33
N PHE A 70 12.62 7.65 -9.26
CA PHE A 70 13.19 6.30 -9.33
C PHE A 70 12.69 5.46 -10.52
N ASP A 71 13.59 4.65 -11.05
CA ASP A 71 13.35 3.46 -11.85
C ASP A 71 13.12 2.28 -10.92
N TRP A 72 11.98 1.61 -11.09
CA TRP A 72 11.55 0.52 -10.22
C TRP A 72 11.86 -0.81 -10.90
N LYS A 73 12.71 -1.62 -10.26
CA LYS A 73 13.04 -2.97 -10.74
C LYS A 73 12.64 -4.00 -9.70
N LEU A 74 11.95 -5.03 -10.15
CA LEU A 74 11.69 -6.20 -9.32
C LEU A 74 12.99 -7.00 -9.16
N PRO A 75 13.28 -7.52 -7.96
CA PRO A 75 14.28 -8.57 -7.82
C PRO A 75 13.87 -9.77 -8.68
N SER A 76 14.83 -10.63 -9.02
CA SER A 76 14.57 -11.79 -9.89
C SER A 76 13.31 -12.56 -9.47
N PRO A 77 12.55 -13.12 -10.43
CA PRO A 77 11.26 -13.76 -10.16
C PRO A 77 11.35 -14.85 -9.08
N ASP A 78 12.50 -15.50 -8.93
CA ASP A 78 12.79 -16.50 -7.90
C ASP A 78 12.71 -15.94 -6.47
N CYS A 79 12.99 -14.65 -6.27
CA CYS A 79 12.89 -13.97 -4.96
C CYS A 79 11.45 -13.58 -4.60
N VAL A 80 10.55 -13.50 -5.57
CA VAL A 80 9.16 -13.04 -5.39
C VAL A 80 8.23 -14.20 -5.01
N GLU A 81 8.40 -15.37 -5.64
CA GLU A 81 7.53 -16.54 -5.42
C GLU A 81 7.71 -17.15 -4.02
N ALA A 82 8.88 -16.96 -3.39
CA ALA A 82 9.16 -17.41 -2.03
C ALA A 82 8.32 -16.72 -0.93
N ARG A 83 7.44 -15.76 -1.28
CA ARG A 83 6.84 -14.81 -0.34
C ARG A 83 5.31 -14.68 -0.40
N ARG A 84 4.59 -15.76 -0.71
CA ARG A 84 3.14 -15.83 -0.47
C ARG A 84 2.84 -16.05 1.03
N SER A 85 2.60 -14.97 1.77
CA SER A 85 2.16 -15.04 3.17
C SER A 85 0.78 -15.69 3.30
N ARG A 86 0.67 -16.70 4.17
CA ARG A 86 -0.60 -17.40 4.53
C ARG A 86 -1.30 -16.82 5.77
N TYR A 87 -0.87 -15.68 6.32
CA TYR A 87 -1.48 -15.14 7.54
C TYR A 87 -2.02 -13.72 7.33
N VAL A 88 -3.35 -13.60 7.32
CA VAL A 88 -4.10 -12.35 7.33
C VAL A 88 -4.71 -12.16 8.72
N GLY A 89 -4.03 -11.40 9.57
CA GLY A 89 -4.54 -11.01 10.91
C GLY A 89 -5.49 -9.81 10.83
N THR A 90 -6.56 -9.83 11.62
CA THR A 90 -7.78 -8.99 11.49
C THR A 90 -7.66 -7.52 11.91
N VAL A 91 -6.49 -7.01 12.29
CA VAL A 91 -6.36 -5.64 12.85
C VAL A 91 -5.29 -4.78 12.18
N TRP A 92 -4.34 -5.41 11.50
CA TRP A 92 -3.30 -4.73 10.73
C TRP A 92 -2.85 -5.75 9.70
N THR A 93 -2.94 -5.45 8.40
CA THR A 93 -2.11 -6.16 7.42
C THR A 93 -0.68 -5.68 7.62
N CYS A 94 -0.08 -6.06 8.75
CA CYS A 94 1.33 -5.91 9.02
C CYS A 94 2.03 -6.98 8.21
N CYS A 95 2.29 -6.68 6.95
CA CYS A 95 3.31 -7.39 6.20
C CYS A 95 4.66 -6.83 6.68
N THR A 96 5.12 -7.24 7.87
CA THR A 96 6.51 -7.00 8.32
C THR A 96 7.43 -7.93 7.56
N GLN A 97 7.49 -7.75 6.24
CA GLN A 97 8.47 -8.39 5.38
C GLN A 97 8.91 -7.36 4.37
N GLU A 98 10.10 -6.80 4.62
CA GLU A 98 10.80 -5.90 3.70
C GLU A 98 10.91 -6.61 2.34
N LEU A 99 10.11 -6.17 1.38
CA LEU A 99 10.30 -6.52 -0.03
C LEU A 99 11.49 -5.69 -0.50
N PRO A 100 12.62 -6.32 -0.89
CA PRO A 100 13.72 -5.58 -1.47
C PRO A 100 13.27 -5.09 -2.85
N VAL A 101 12.78 -3.85 -2.90
CA VAL A 101 12.53 -3.15 -4.16
C VAL A 101 13.82 -2.46 -4.55
N MET A 102 14.37 -2.80 -5.72
CA MET A 102 15.54 -2.09 -6.24
C MET A 102 15.07 -0.79 -6.90
N LEU A 103 15.57 0.33 -6.39
CA LEU A 103 15.27 1.67 -6.89
C LEU A 103 16.54 2.27 -7.49
N ASP A 104 16.58 2.43 -8.81
CA ASP A 104 17.65 3.15 -9.51
C ASP A 104 17.22 4.62 -9.69
N SER A 105 18.09 5.60 -9.43
CA SER A 105 17.72 7.01 -9.62
C SER A 105 17.74 7.41 -11.09
N ARG A 106 16.67 8.03 -11.61
CA ARG A 106 16.53 8.42 -13.03
C ARG A 106 17.32 9.67 -13.43
N SER A 107 17.77 10.49 -12.49
CA SER A 107 18.45 11.76 -12.81
C SER A 107 19.41 12.21 -11.72
N ILE A 108 20.67 11.74 -11.88
CA ILE A 108 21.93 12.51 -11.98
C ILE A 108 22.33 13.49 -10.85
N GLN A 109 23.52 13.25 -10.26
CA GLN A 109 24.51 14.20 -9.71
C GLN A 109 24.14 15.20 -8.61
N ASP A 110 22.99 15.10 -7.93
CA ASP A 110 22.87 15.73 -6.63
C ASP A 110 23.20 14.72 -5.54
N CYS A 111 24.49 14.72 -5.16
CA CYS A 111 24.93 14.33 -3.83
C CYS A 111 24.17 15.17 -2.78
N VAL A 112 22.91 14.85 -2.52
CA VAL A 112 22.31 15.16 -1.23
C VAL A 112 22.70 14.01 -0.32
N VAL A 113 23.83 14.24 0.35
CA VAL A 113 24.20 13.55 1.57
C VAL A 113 23.03 13.70 2.54
N LEU A 114 22.11 12.72 2.56
CA LEU A 114 21.26 12.46 3.72
C LEU A 114 22.02 11.56 4.68
N THR A 115 23.23 11.98 5.09
CA THR A 115 23.73 11.58 6.39
C THR A 115 23.07 12.51 7.39
N SER A 116 22.06 12.02 8.11
CA SER A 116 21.68 12.37 9.49
C SER A 116 20.24 11.93 9.76
N PHE A 117 20.01 11.31 10.92
CA PHE A 117 18.79 10.61 11.40
C PHE A 117 18.70 9.18 10.83
N VAL A 118 19.17 8.15 11.53
CA VAL A 118 18.83 7.79 12.91
C VAL A 118 20.05 7.20 13.63
N SER A 119 20.61 7.98 14.55
CA SER A 119 21.29 7.43 15.72
C SER A 119 20.56 8.00 16.93
N ALA A 120 19.71 7.18 17.53
CA ALA A 120 19.19 7.41 18.88
C ALA A 120 19.18 6.06 19.62
N PRO A 121 19.49 6.08 20.93
CA PRO A 121 20.13 4.97 21.62
C PRO A 121 19.14 3.92 22.11
N SER A 122 19.62 2.70 22.13
CA SER A 122 19.06 1.57 22.85
C SER A 122 19.14 1.78 24.37
N SER A 123 18.14 2.44 24.98
CA SER A 123 17.90 2.37 26.43
C SER A 123 16.71 3.20 26.93
N VAL A 124 15.46 2.83 26.67
CA VAL A 124 14.37 3.05 27.64
C VAL A 124 13.29 1.99 27.44
N PHE A 125 13.23 1.03 28.36
CA PHE A 125 12.06 0.34 28.94
C PHE A 125 12.54 -1.02 29.47
N GLY A 126 13.06 -0.98 30.70
CA GLY A 126 13.09 -2.14 31.58
C GLY A 126 11.83 -2.13 32.44
N PHE A 127 11.22 -3.31 32.55
CA PHE A 127 10.14 -3.75 33.46
C PHE A 127 8.81 -2.98 33.46
#